data_AF-A0A358U3W1-F1
#
_entry.id   AF-A0A358U3W1-F1
#
_cell.length_a   1.000
_cell.length_b   1.000
_cell.length_c   1.000
_cell.angle_alpha   90.00
_cell.angle_beta   90.00
_cell.angle_gamma   90.00
#
_symmetry.space_group_name_H-M   'P 1'
#
loop_
_entity.id
_entity.type
_entity.pdbx_description
1 polymer ?
#
loop_
_entity_poly.entity_id
_entity_poly.type
_entity_poly.pdbx_seq_one_letter_code
_entity_poly.pdbx_strand_id
1 'polypeptide(L)'
;MHMGNTAENVVRQCGIPREDSDQFAFDSQMKAKAAMERDRYQREIVPVELKDRKGKVTLIERDEHLKPDTTMEGLAQMKPVFDKEGTVTAGNASGLNDCGAALVLMSEEKAKELQIEPLAEIVDYAVAGLDPNVMGLGPVYAIEKLLKKTGLTKEQIDVYQINEAFAGQMPPGGSNKRPLGISCYEDKLVENRVAEILSAIYEPKFYEFSYGFRPGKNCHQAVKS
;
A
#
# COMPACT_ATOMS: atom_id res chain seq x y z
N MET A 1 4.21 16.28 -17.72
CA MET A 1 4.33 16.53 -16.27
C MET A 1 4.73 15.22 -15.62
N HIS A 2 5.84 15.18 -14.87
CA HIS A 2 6.25 13.97 -14.14
C HIS A 2 5.41 13.82 -12.86
N MET A 3 5.20 12.61 -12.33
CA MET A 3 4.43 12.41 -11.07
C MET A 3 5.03 13.19 -9.89
N GLY A 4 6.36 13.29 -9.83
CA GLY A 4 7.01 14.16 -8.84
C GLY A 4 6.60 15.63 -8.92
N ASN A 5 6.26 16.16 -10.09
CA ASN A 5 5.78 17.55 -10.21
C ASN A 5 4.36 17.72 -9.64
N THR A 6 3.53 16.67 -9.68
CA THR A 6 2.20 16.72 -9.06
C THR A 6 2.31 16.71 -7.53
N ALA A 7 3.32 16.02 -6.98
CA ALA A 7 3.66 16.09 -5.56
C ALA A 7 4.11 17.50 -5.15
N GLU A 8 5.00 18.14 -5.92
CA GLU A 8 5.39 19.53 -5.67
C GLU A 8 4.18 20.49 -5.69
N ASN A 9 3.24 20.29 -6.62
CA ASN A 9 2.01 21.09 -6.67
C ASN A 9 1.16 20.91 -5.41
N VAL A 10 0.98 19.66 -4.94
CA VAL A 10 0.22 19.38 -3.71
C VAL A 10 0.90 20.01 -2.50
N VAL A 11 2.22 19.85 -2.37
CA VAL A 11 3.01 20.46 -1.30
C VAL A 11 2.86 21.97 -1.30
N ARG A 12 3.02 22.61 -2.46
CA ARG A 12 2.90 24.07 -2.61
C ARG A 12 1.48 24.56 -2.32
N GLN A 13 0.47 23.92 -2.89
CA GLN A 13 -0.94 24.32 -2.73
C GLN A 13 -1.38 24.23 -1.28
N CYS A 14 -0.92 23.21 -0.58
CA CYS A 14 -1.36 22.97 0.78
C CYS A 14 -0.38 23.57 1.83
N GLY A 15 0.78 24.07 1.40
CA GLY A 15 1.80 24.66 2.27
C GLY A 15 2.45 23.64 3.20
N ILE A 16 2.88 22.48 2.68
CA ILE A 16 3.59 21.46 3.47
C ILE A 16 5.07 21.84 3.57
N PRO A 17 5.62 22.01 4.79
CA PRO A 17 7.06 22.19 4.97
C PRO A 17 7.86 20.97 4.49
N ARG A 18 9.09 21.21 4.04
CA ARG A 18 10.01 20.13 3.65
C ARG A 18 10.27 19.18 4.82
N GLU A 19 10.42 19.74 6.00
CA GLU A 19 10.74 19.05 7.24
C GLU A 19 9.65 18.02 7.59
N ASP A 20 8.38 18.33 7.35
CA ASP A 20 7.26 17.41 7.59
C ASP A 20 7.32 16.20 6.63
N SER A 21 7.70 16.43 5.37
CA SER A 21 7.87 15.36 4.38
C SER A 21 9.04 14.45 4.73
N ASP A 22 10.15 15.03 5.19
CA ASP A 22 11.31 14.26 5.62
C ASP A 22 11.04 13.50 6.92
N GLN A 23 10.32 14.11 7.87
CA GLN A 23 9.92 13.43 9.11
C GLN A 23 9.02 12.23 8.82
N PHE A 24 8.05 12.40 7.92
CA PHE A 24 7.19 11.28 7.51
C PHE A 24 8.00 10.15 6.86
N ALA A 25 8.94 10.48 5.98
CA ALA A 25 9.79 9.48 5.33
C ALA A 25 10.70 8.75 6.34
N PHE A 26 11.25 9.47 7.32
CA PHE A 26 11.99 8.88 8.43
C PHE A 26 11.11 7.93 9.25
N ASP A 27 9.92 8.38 9.65
CA ASP A 27 8.99 7.58 10.44
C ASP A 27 8.57 6.30 9.69
N SER A 28 8.37 6.38 8.38
CA SER A 28 8.07 5.24 7.50
C SER A 28 9.22 4.20 7.55
N GLN A 29 10.47 4.64 7.36
CA GLN A 29 11.64 3.77 7.44
C GLN A 29 11.83 3.16 8.84
N MET A 30 11.57 3.92 9.91
CA MET A 30 11.69 3.41 11.28
C MET A 30 10.58 2.42 11.64
N LYS A 31 9.35 2.63 11.15
CA LYS A 31 8.26 1.66 11.29
C LYS A 31 8.57 0.36 10.53
N ALA A 32 9.06 0.47 9.30
CA ALA A 32 9.45 -0.68 8.50
C ALA A 32 10.60 -1.47 9.14
N LYS A 33 11.63 -0.77 9.65
CA LYS A 33 12.70 -1.38 10.46
C LYS A 33 12.15 -2.16 11.66
N ALA A 34 11.28 -1.53 12.45
CA ALA A 34 10.67 -2.18 13.60
C ALA A 34 9.75 -3.35 13.22
N ALA A 35 9.17 -3.34 12.02
CA ALA A 35 8.40 -4.45 11.48
C ALA A 35 9.29 -5.63 11.08
N MET A 36 10.43 -5.37 10.43
CA MET A 36 11.43 -6.40 10.09
C MET A 36 12.03 -7.04 11.33
N GLU A 37 12.45 -6.23 12.32
CA GLU A 37 13.06 -6.73 13.58
C GLU A 37 12.09 -7.58 14.41
N ARG A 38 10.80 -7.44 14.16
CA ARG A 38 9.73 -8.21 14.82
C ARG A 38 9.10 -9.25 13.89
N ASP A 39 9.76 -9.57 12.77
CA ASP A 39 9.37 -10.60 11.79
C ASP A 39 7.91 -10.52 11.33
N ARG A 40 7.36 -9.30 11.18
CA ARG A 40 5.96 -9.11 10.73
C ARG A 40 5.75 -9.64 9.32
N TYR A 41 6.66 -9.25 8.43
CA TYR A 41 6.52 -9.48 7.00
C TYR A 41 6.71 -10.94 6.61
N GLN A 42 7.24 -11.79 7.50
CA GLN A 42 7.44 -13.21 7.20
C GLN A 42 6.13 -13.94 6.89
N ARG A 43 5.00 -13.42 7.37
CA ARG A 43 3.69 -14.04 7.13
C ARG A 43 3.12 -13.63 5.76
N GLU A 44 3.38 -12.42 5.30
CA GLU A 44 2.87 -11.95 4.00
C GLU A 44 3.83 -12.14 2.81
N ILE A 45 5.14 -12.30 3.06
CA ILE A 45 6.14 -12.49 2.01
C ILE A 45 6.26 -13.97 1.64
N VAL A 46 6.10 -14.26 0.35
CA VAL A 46 6.47 -15.55 -0.24
C VAL A 46 7.88 -15.42 -0.82
N PRO A 47 8.88 -16.20 -0.36
CA PRO A 47 10.23 -16.12 -0.88
C PRO A 47 10.31 -16.40 -2.38
N VAL A 48 11.13 -15.62 -3.09
CA VAL A 48 11.37 -15.77 -4.54
C VAL A 48 12.79 -16.28 -4.77
N GLU A 49 12.92 -17.39 -5.50
CA GLU A 49 14.21 -17.92 -5.91
C GLU A 49 14.70 -17.25 -7.20
N LEU A 50 15.86 -16.62 -7.14
CA LEU A 50 16.55 -16.05 -8.29
C LEU A 50 17.76 -16.91 -8.66
N LYS A 51 17.69 -17.56 -9.83
CA LYS A 51 18.80 -18.35 -10.37
C LYS A 51 19.60 -17.51 -11.35
N ASP A 52 20.89 -17.31 -11.06
CA ASP A 52 21.78 -16.59 -11.96
C ASP A 52 22.21 -17.45 -13.17
N ARG A 53 22.91 -16.84 -14.12
CA ARG A 53 23.41 -17.52 -15.34
C ARG A 53 24.40 -18.65 -15.05
N LYS A 54 25.04 -18.67 -13.87
CA LYS A 54 26.01 -19.69 -13.44
C LYS A 54 25.36 -20.79 -12.58
N GLY A 55 24.05 -20.69 -12.34
CA GLY A 55 23.29 -21.66 -11.57
C GLY A 55 23.28 -21.40 -10.06
N LYS A 56 23.85 -20.30 -9.56
CA LYS A 56 23.72 -19.91 -8.16
C LYS A 56 22.28 -19.47 -7.90
N VAL A 57 21.66 -20.06 -6.89
CA VAL A 57 20.32 -19.69 -6.41
C VAL A 57 20.49 -18.69 -5.27
N THR A 58 19.79 -17.56 -5.36
CA THR A 58 19.65 -16.58 -4.29
C THR A 58 18.19 -16.54 -3.89
N LEU A 59 17.91 -16.72 -2.60
CA LEU A 59 16.56 -16.63 -2.06
C LEU A 59 16.30 -15.18 -1.65
N ILE A 60 15.26 -14.58 -2.22
CA ILE A 60 14.79 -13.23 -1.88
C ILE A 60 13.59 -13.40 -0.96
N GLU A 61 13.80 -13.15 0.33
CA GLU A 61 12.80 -13.35 1.41
C GLU A 61 12.59 -12.08 2.26
N ARG A 62 13.20 -10.96 1.85
CA ARG A 62 13.17 -9.67 2.54
C ARG A 62 13.10 -8.53 1.55
N ASP A 63 12.41 -7.47 1.92
CA ASP A 63 12.38 -6.23 1.14
C ASP A 63 13.75 -5.57 1.07
N GLU A 64 14.19 -5.26 -0.15
CA GLU A 64 15.50 -4.64 -0.42
C GLU A 64 15.48 -3.11 -0.35
N HIS A 65 14.29 -2.51 -0.44
CA HIS A 65 14.15 -1.05 -0.52
C HIS A 65 14.34 -0.35 0.83
N LEU A 66 14.26 -1.10 1.93
CA LEU A 66 14.29 -0.56 3.28
C LEU A 66 15.69 -0.07 3.63
N LYS A 67 15.75 1.14 4.19
CA LYS A 67 16.97 1.83 4.62
C LYS A 67 16.93 2.03 6.14
N PRO A 68 17.25 1.00 6.94
CA PRO A 68 17.10 1.04 8.40
C PRO A 68 18.04 2.02 9.11
N ASP A 69 19.02 2.57 8.37
CA ASP A 69 19.98 3.58 8.84
C ASP A 69 19.65 4.99 8.34
N THR A 70 18.42 5.21 7.83
CA THR A 70 17.95 6.55 7.46
C THR A 70 18.01 7.50 8.65
N THR A 71 18.58 8.69 8.45
CA THR A 71 18.64 9.74 9.47
C THR A 71 18.01 11.04 8.96
N MET A 72 17.51 11.87 9.89
CA MET A 72 16.94 13.18 9.53
C MET A 72 18.00 14.10 8.91
N GLU A 73 19.24 14.04 9.39
CA GLU A 73 20.36 14.80 8.82
C GLU A 73 20.64 14.37 7.37
N GLY A 74 20.57 13.06 7.10
CA GLY A 74 20.76 12.51 5.77
C GLY A 74 19.65 12.94 4.81
N LEU A 75 18.39 12.91 5.26
CA LEU A 75 17.24 13.37 4.47
C LEU A 75 17.33 14.87 4.17
N ALA A 76 17.65 15.69 5.16
CA ALA A 76 17.75 17.15 5.00
C ALA A 76 18.83 17.58 3.97
N GLN A 77 19.90 16.80 3.81
CA GLN A 77 20.96 17.07 2.83
C GLN A 77 20.58 16.67 1.39
N MET A 78 19.49 15.92 1.20
CA MET A 78 19.09 15.46 -0.13
C MET A 78 18.58 16.62 -0.98
N LYS A 79 19.05 16.64 -2.23
CA LYS A 79 18.62 17.63 -3.23
C LYS A 79 17.25 17.27 -3.79
N PRO A 80 16.40 18.27 -4.08
CA PRO A 80 15.17 18.06 -4.84
C PRO A 80 15.43 17.38 -6.19
N VAL A 81 14.53 16.49 -6.59
CA VAL A 81 14.69 15.66 -7.80
C VAL A 81 13.91 16.23 -9.00
N PHE A 82 12.74 16.81 -8.74
CA PHE A 82 11.77 17.13 -9.80
C PHE A 82 11.68 18.63 -10.11
N ASP A 83 11.88 19.48 -9.11
CA ASP A 83 11.93 20.94 -9.21
C ASP A 83 13.15 21.44 -8.42
N LYS A 84 13.94 22.35 -8.99
CA LYS A 84 15.16 22.88 -8.32
C LYS A 84 14.83 23.66 -7.05
N GLU A 85 13.65 24.28 -7.01
CA GLU A 85 13.13 24.99 -5.84
C GLU A 85 12.09 24.16 -5.08
N GLY A 86 11.99 22.88 -5.42
CA GLY A 86 11.04 21.95 -4.83
C GLY A 86 11.49 21.37 -3.49
N THR A 87 10.64 20.50 -2.95
CA THR A 87 10.84 19.83 -1.66
C THR A 87 10.89 18.31 -1.79
N VAL A 88 10.51 17.76 -2.93
CA VAL A 88 10.47 16.32 -3.16
C VAL A 88 11.87 15.81 -3.52
N THR A 89 12.37 14.89 -2.73
CA THR A 89 13.68 14.26 -2.87
C THR A 89 13.56 12.76 -3.05
N ALA A 90 14.67 12.09 -3.38
CA ALA A 90 14.72 10.64 -3.41
C ALA A 90 14.54 9.98 -2.02
N GLY A 91 14.68 10.75 -0.93
CA GLY A 91 14.50 10.27 0.43
C GLY A 91 13.05 10.32 0.90
N ASN A 92 12.22 11.19 0.32
CA ASN A 92 10.83 11.40 0.70
C ASN A 92 9.83 11.08 -0.43
N ALA A 93 10.28 10.30 -1.41
CA ALA A 93 9.50 9.76 -2.51
C ALA A 93 9.68 8.24 -2.58
N SER A 94 8.65 7.52 -3.01
CA SER A 94 8.77 6.08 -3.25
C SER A 94 9.77 5.79 -4.38
N GLY A 95 10.55 4.73 -4.22
CA GLY A 95 11.42 4.24 -5.28
C GLY A 95 10.68 3.59 -6.45
N LEU A 96 11.47 3.11 -7.41
CA LEU A 96 11.00 2.11 -8.37
C LEU A 96 11.29 0.73 -7.76
N ASN A 97 10.27 -0.13 -7.77
CA ASN A 97 10.32 -1.43 -7.14
C ASN A 97 9.74 -2.48 -8.08
N ASP A 98 10.33 -3.67 -8.04
CA ASP A 98 9.77 -4.86 -8.68
C ASP A 98 9.04 -5.67 -7.61
N CYS A 99 7.73 -5.91 -7.81
CA CYS A 99 6.91 -6.63 -6.83
C CYS A 99 5.73 -7.37 -7.50
N GLY A 100 5.18 -8.35 -6.78
CA GLY A 100 3.91 -8.98 -7.09
C GLY A 100 3.12 -9.26 -5.82
N ALA A 101 1.81 -9.07 -5.86
CA ALA A 101 0.89 -9.41 -4.77
C ALA A 101 -0.35 -10.10 -5.37
N ALA A 102 -0.93 -11.02 -4.61
CA ALA A 102 -2.13 -11.75 -5.02
C ALA A 102 -3.08 -11.94 -3.84
N LEU A 103 -4.38 -11.93 -4.13
CA LEU A 103 -5.46 -12.19 -3.17
C LEU A 103 -6.43 -13.19 -3.79
N VAL A 104 -7.03 -14.04 -2.94
CA VAL A 104 -8.12 -14.93 -3.34
C VAL A 104 -9.43 -14.38 -2.79
N LEU A 105 -10.43 -14.25 -3.66
CA LEU A 105 -11.75 -13.75 -3.32
C LEU A 105 -12.79 -14.85 -3.52
N MET A 106 -13.82 -14.85 -2.69
CA MET A 106 -14.97 -15.74 -2.78
C MET A 106 -16.24 -15.02 -2.38
N SER A 107 -17.39 -15.53 -2.86
CA SER A 107 -18.67 -15.11 -2.31
C SER A 107 -18.84 -15.66 -0.91
N GLU A 108 -19.55 -14.92 -0.06
CA GLU A 108 -19.86 -15.36 1.30
C GLU A 108 -20.62 -16.70 1.32
N GLU A 109 -21.55 -16.88 0.37
CA GLU A 109 -22.28 -18.15 0.22
C GLU A 109 -21.34 -19.33 -0.04
N LYS A 110 -20.37 -19.15 -0.94
CA LYS A 110 -19.41 -20.23 -1.25
C LYS A 110 -18.44 -20.47 -0.09
N ALA A 111 -18.05 -19.42 0.63
CA ALA A 111 -17.25 -19.54 1.85
C ALA A 111 -17.99 -20.39 2.90
N LYS A 112 -19.28 -20.13 3.13
CA LYS A 112 -20.14 -20.89 4.05
C LYS A 112 -20.33 -22.34 3.62
N GLU A 113 -20.60 -22.58 2.34
CA GLU A 113 -20.76 -23.93 1.77
C GLU A 113 -19.48 -24.77 1.98
N LEU A 114 -18.33 -24.17 1.71
CA LEU A 114 -17.02 -24.82 1.85
C LEU A 114 -16.47 -24.80 3.28
N GLN A 115 -17.18 -24.18 4.23
CA GLN A 115 -16.75 -24.00 5.62
C GLN A 115 -15.38 -23.32 5.74
N ILE A 116 -15.11 -22.35 4.87
CA ILE A 116 -13.88 -21.54 4.88
C ILE A 116 -14.14 -20.28 5.69
N GLU A 117 -13.26 -20.01 6.67
CA GLU A 117 -13.26 -18.75 7.41
C GLU A 117 -12.57 -17.66 6.58
N PRO A 118 -13.29 -16.60 6.16
CA PRO A 118 -12.68 -15.50 5.43
C PRO A 118 -11.74 -14.69 6.31
N LEU A 119 -10.63 -14.24 5.74
CA LEU A 119 -9.63 -13.42 6.43
C LEU A 119 -10.08 -11.97 6.62
N ALA A 120 -10.84 -11.49 5.65
CA ALA A 120 -11.44 -10.17 5.63
C ALA A 120 -12.64 -10.20 4.68
N GLU A 121 -13.51 -9.21 4.83
CA GLU A 121 -14.63 -8.96 3.94
C GLU A 121 -14.46 -7.61 3.25
N ILE A 122 -14.74 -7.55 1.95
CA ILE A 122 -14.82 -6.27 1.23
C ILE A 122 -16.19 -5.67 1.52
N VAL A 123 -16.25 -4.78 2.51
CA VAL A 123 -17.50 -4.10 2.90
C VAL A 123 -17.97 -3.15 1.81
N ASP A 124 -17.09 -2.27 1.31
CA ASP A 124 -17.39 -1.37 0.20
C ASP A 124 -16.12 -0.79 -0.45
N TYR A 125 -16.27 -0.17 -1.62
CA TYR A 125 -15.23 0.55 -2.34
C TYR A 125 -15.76 1.86 -2.95
N ALA A 126 -14.86 2.82 -3.14
CA ALA A 126 -15.14 4.08 -3.79
C ALA A 126 -13.99 4.52 -4.70
N VAL A 127 -14.34 5.10 -5.84
CA VAL A 127 -13.39 5.71 -6.79
C VAL A 127 -13.73 7.18 -6.93
N ALA A 128 -12.71 8.04 -6.89
CA ALA A 128 -12.84 9.47 -7.10
C ALA A 128 -11.91 9.93 -8.24
N GLY A 129 -12.42 10.81 -9.09
CA GLY A 129 -11.64 11.52 -10.10
C GLY A 129 -11.34 12.94 -9.65
N LEU A 130 -10.16 13.44 -9.98
CA LEU A 130 -9.68 14.78 -9.63
C LEU A 130 -8.79 15.33 -10.75
N ASP A 131 -8.41 16.60 -10.63
CA ASP A 131 -7.47 17.22 -11.56
C ASP A 131 -6.10 16.48 -11.49
N PRO A 132 -5.54 16.07 -12.65
CA PRO A 132 -4.28 15.33 -12.69
C PRO A 132 -3.09 16.09 -12.09
N ASN A 133 -3.14 17.42 -12.02
CA ASN A 133 -2.08 18.25 -11.43
C ASN A 133 -1.93 18.05 -9.91
N VAL A 134 -2.97 17.53 -9.24
CA VAL A 134 -3.03 17.32 -7.78
C VAL A 134 -3.40 15.89 -7.44
N MET A 135 -3.06 14.93 -8.31
CA MET A 135 -3.43 13.52 -8.18
C MET A 135 -3.13 12.89 -6.80
N GLY A 136 -2.13 13.41 -6.08
CA GLY A 136 -1.79 12.99 -4.71
C GLY A 136 -2.92 13.15 -3.69
N LEU A 137 -3.92 13.99 -3.97
CA LEU A 137 -5.11 14.14 -3.14
C LEU A 137 -6.16 13.05 -3.38
N GLY A 138 -5.97 12.17 -4.36
CA GLY A 138 -6.91 11.10 -4.71
C GLY A 138 -7.42 10.28 -3.51
N PRO A 139 -6.55 9.82 -2.60
CA PRO A 139 -6.98 9.11 -1.39
C PRO A 139 -7.95 9.90 -0.53
N VAL A 140 -7.77 11.22 -0.38
CA VAL A 140 -8.66 12.07 0.43
C VAL A 140 -10.08 12.03 -0.12
N TYR A 141 -10.24 12.27 -1.43
CA TYR A 141 -11.56 12.25 -2.06
C TYR A 141 -12.18 10.85 -2.07
N ALA A 142 -11.38 9.81 -2.26
CA ALA A 142 -11.86 8.43 -2.24
C ALA A 142 -12.37 8.01 -0.85
N ILE A 143 -11.61 8.33 0.21
CA ILE A 143 -11.97 8.05 1.59
C ILE A 143 -13.23 8.84 2.00
N GLU A 144 -13.30 10.14 1.70
CA GLU A 144 -14.49 10.94 2.03
C GLU A 144 -15.74 10.44 1.31
N LYS A 145 -15.61 10.04 0.03
CA LYS A 145 -16.69 9.43 -0.74
C LYS A 145 -17.13 8.09 -0.14
N LEU A 146 -16.18 7.26 0.29
CA LEU A 146 -16.46 5.97 0.91
C LEU A 146 -17.20 6.14 2.23
N LEU A 147 -16.69 6.99 3.13
CA LEU A 147 -17.32 7.28 4.44
C LEU A 147 -18.73 7.83 4.27
N LYS A 148 -18.95 8.74 3.31
CA LYS A 148 -20.28 9.25 3.00
C LYS A 148 -21.22 8.17 2.46
N LYS A 149 -20.70 7.25 1.65
CA LYS A 149 -21.49 6.16 1.05
C LYS A 149 -21.91 5.13 2.09
N THR A 150 -21.01 4.75 2.99
CA THR A 150 -21.24 3.72 4.02
C THR A 150 -21.89 4.28 5.29
N GLY A 151 -21.85 5.61 5.48
CA GLY A 151 -22.28 6.25 6.72
C GLY A 151 -21.30 6.07 7.88
N LEU A 152 -20.12 5.48 7.63
CA LEU A 152 -19.07 5.32 8.62
C LEU A 152 -18.40 6.66 8.93
N THR A 153 -17.92 6.78 10.17
CA THR A 153 -17.09 7.89 10.64
C THR A 153 -15.62 7.51 10.60
N LYS A 154 -14.72 8.51 10.66
CA LYS A 154 -13.27 8.27 10.62
C LYS A 154 -12.80 7.49 11.84
N GLU A 155 -13.47 7.71 12.96
CA GLU A 155 -13.19 7.09 14.26
C GLU A 155 -13.60 5.61 14.32
N GLN A 156 -14.38 5.13 13.34
CA GLN A 156 -14.76 3.73 13.19
C GLN A 156 -13.80 2.95 12.29
N ILE A 157 -12.78 3.60 11.74
CA ILE A 157 -11.75 2.95 10.94
C ILE A 157 -10.49 2.82 11.80
N ASP A 158 -10.14 1.58 12.13
CA ASP A 158 -9.00 1.30 13.01
C ASP A 158 -7.65 1.58 12.33
N VAL A 159 -7.56 1.26 11.03
CA VAL A 159 -6.32 1.35 10.25
C VAL A 159 -6.57 1.90 8.86
N TYR A 160 -5.64 2.79 8.44
CA TYR A 160 -5.57 3.30 7.09
C TYR A 160 -4.27 2.84 6.43
N GLN A 161 -4.40 2.06 5.36
CA GLN A 161 -3.30 1.75 4.45
C GLN A 161 -3.37 2.68 3.24
N ILE A 162 -2.51 3.70 3.22
CA ILE A 162 -2.44 4.71 2.16
C ILE A 162 -1.08 4.59 1.49
N ASN A 163 -1.05 4.32 0.19
CA ASN A 163 0.20 4.13 -0.56
C ASN A 163 1.05 5.41 -0.59
N GLU A 164 2.24 5.36 0.01
CA GLU A 164 3.21 6.45 0.22
C GLU A 164 3.97 6.88 -1.04
N ALA A 165 3.25 7.25 -2.11
CA ALA A 165 3.89 7.68 -3.37
C ALA A 165 4.89 8.85 -3.16
N PHE A 166 4.47 9.85 -2.38
CA PHE A 166 5.32 10.96 -1.94
C PHE A 166 4.92 11.37 -0.52
N ALA A 167 5.89 11.58 0.35
CA ALA A 167 5.62 11.97 1.74
C ALA A 167 4.85 13.29 1.84
N GLY A 168 5.13 14.24 0.95
CA GLY A 168 4.40 15.51 0.82
C GLY A 168 2.95 15.39 0.33
N GLN A 169 2.43 14.17 0.16
CA GLN A 169 1.01 13.89 -0.10
C GLN A 169 0.34 13.20 1.10
N MET A 170 1.12 12.84 2.12
CA MET A 170 0.64 12.12 3.29
C MET A 170 0.27 13.06 4.45
N PRO A 171 -0.68 12.65 5.30
CA PRO A 171 -1.02 13.40 6.51
C PRO A 171 0.15 13.30 7.52
N PRO A 172 0.55 14.41 8.16
CA PRO A 172 1.61 14.38 9.17
C PRO A 172 1.17 13.59 10.41
N GLY A 173 2.09 12.85 11.04
CA GLY A 173 1.86 12.09 12.27
C GLY A 173 1.77 12.94 13.55
N GLY A 174 1.50 14.25 13.42
CA GLY A 174 1.50 15.21 14.52
C GLY A 174 0.38 16.25 14.38
N SER A 175 -0.09 16.74 15.53
CA SER A 175 -1.34 17.51 15.82
C SER A 175 -1.79 18.69 14.93
N ASN A 176 -1.12 19.02 13.83
CA ASN A 176 -1.62 20.00 12.85
C ASN A 176 -2.31 19.30 11.67
N LYS A 177 -3.62 19.50 11.62
CA LYS A 177 -4.64 18.72 10.90
C LYS A 177 -4.42 18.61 9.37
N ARG A 178 -4.25 17.37 8.88
CA ARG A 178 -4.87 16.79 7.65
C ARG A 178 -5.22 15.32 7.91
N PRO A 179 -6.21 14.72 7.23
CA PRO A 179 -6.80 13.48 7.70
C PRO A 179 -5.91 12.25 7.43
N LEU A 180 -5.61 11.54 8.52
CA LEU A 180 -5.50 10.08 8.66
C LEU A 180 -4.11 9.45 8.46
N GLY A 181 -3.29 9.54 9.51
CA GLY A 181 -2.18 8.62 9.75
C GLY A 181 -2.22 8.10 11.18
N ILE A 182 -2.54 6.82 11.38
CA ILE A 182 -2.32 6.09 12.64
C ILE A 182 -1.87 4.66 12.29
N SER A 183 -0.83 4.15 12.94
CA SER A 183 -0.36 2.76 12.85
C SER A 183 -0.68 2.00 14.14
N CYS A 184 -1.18 0.77 14.05
CA CYS A 184 -1.55 -0.03 15.23
C CYS A 184 -1.04 -1.48 15.16
N TYR A 185 -0.86 -2.07 16.35
CA TYR A 185 -0.32 -3.41 16.63
C TYR A 185 -1.21 -4.56 16.11
N GLU A 186 -2.49 -4.28 15.84
CA GLU A 186 -3.51 -5.24 15.42
C GLU A 186 -3.33 -5.75 13.98
N ASP A 187 -2.74 -4.95 13.09
CA ASP A 187 -2.37 -5.38 11.71
C ASP A 187 -1.49 -6.64 11.75
N LYS A 188 -0.65 -6.73 12.78
CA LYS A 188 0.30 -7.81 12.99
C LYS A 188 -0.39 -9.09 13.46
N LEU A 189 -1.64 -9.04 13.89
CA LEU A 189 -2.43 -10.22 14.26
C LEU A 189 -3.20 -10.76 13.06
N VAL A 190 -3.59 -9.87 12.14
CA VAL A 190 -4.36 -10.17 10.94
C VAL A 190 -3.46 -10.75 9.84
N GLU A 191 -2.30 -10.13 9.55
CA GLU A 191 -1.31 -10.56 8.52
C GLU A 191 -0.85 -12.03 8.70
N ASN A 192 -0.18 -12.32 9.80
CA ASN A 192 -0.82 -13.07 10.85
C ASN A 192 -1.39 -14.47 10.51
N ARG A 193 -2.71 -14.43 10.31
CA ARG A 193 -3.62 -15.54 10.03
C ARG A 193 -3.92 -15.67 8.55
N VAL A 194 -3.76 -14.60 7.78
CA VAL A 194 -3.87 -14.57 6.31
C VAL A 194 -2.86 -15.54 5.67
N ALA A 195 -1.63 -15.52 6.16
CA ALA A 195 -0.51 -16.33 5.69
C ALA A 195 -0.68 -17.85 5.81
N GLU A 196 -1.12 -18.30 6.99
CA GLU A 196 -1.29 -19.73 7.30
C GLU A 196 -2.44 -20.35 6.50
N ILE A 197 -3.45 -19.55 6.18
CA ILE A 197 -4.65 -19.97 5.43
C ILE A 197 -4.36 -20.07 3.93
N LEU A 198 -3.59 -19.13 3.36
CA LEU A 198 -3.28 -19.11 1.92
C LEU A 198 -2.27 -20.18 1.49
N SER A 199 -1.35 -20.58 2.38
CA SER A 199 -0.28 -21.54 2.06
C SER A 199 -0.76 -22.98 1.86
N ALA A 200 -1.98 -23.31 2.29
CA ALA A 200 -2.48 -24.68 2.27
C ALA A 200 -3.18 -25.09 0.95
N ILE A 201 -3.53 -24.16 0.05
CA ILE A 201 -4.58 -24.48 -0.96
C ILE A 201 -4.24 -24.26 -2.44
N TYR A 202 -3.48 -23.26 -2.89
CA TYR A 202 -3.71 -22.85 -4.28
C TYR A 202 -2.90 -23.55 -5.39
N GLU A 203 -3.62 -24.31 -6.23
CA GLU A 203 -3.19 -25.00 -7.44
C GLU A 203 -3.15 -24.10 -8.72
N PRO A 204 -2.35 -24.46 -9.74
CA PRO A 204 -1.79 -23.54 -10.74
C PRO A 204 -2.42 -23.59 -12.15
N LYS A 205 -3.59 -24.23 -12.36
CA LYS A 205 -3.99 -24.71 -13.72
C LYS A 205 -5.11 -24.00 -14.48
N PHE A 206 -5.66 -22.88 -13.99
CA PHE A 206 -6.67 -22.05 -14.72
C PHE A 206 -7.66 -22.84 -15.59
N TYR A 207 -8.52 -23.61 -14.93
CA TYR A 207 -9.52 -24.47 -15.56
C TYR A 207 -10.58 -23.69 -16.35
N GLU A 208 -11.32 -24.41 -17.20
CA GLU A 208 -12.25 -23.85 -18.20
C GLU A 208 -13.37 -22.99 -17.60
N PHE A 209 -13.74 -23.28 -16.35
CA PHE A 209 -14.73 -22.56 -15.55
C PHE A 209 -14.21 -21.24 -14.93
N SER A 210 -12.98 -20.81 -15.24
CA SER A 210 -12.45 -19.51 -14.78
C SER A 210 -12.86 -18.35 -15.70
N TYR A 211 -13.32 -17.24 -15.09
CA TYR A 211 -13.90 -16.06 -15.75
C TYR A 211 -13.02 -14.80 -15.71
N GLY A 212 -11.82 -14.86 -15.12
CA GLY A 212 -10.92 -13.71 -15.00
C GLY A 212 -10.23 -13.32 -16.32
N PHE A 213 -10.30 -12.03 -16.67
CA PHE A 213 -9.56 -11.34 -17.76
C PHE A 213 -9.61 -12.00 -19.15
N ARG A 214 -10.71 -12.70 -19.47
CA ARG A 214 -10.94 -13.32 -20.78
C ARG A 214 -11.84 -12.44 -21.67
N PRO A 215 -11.52 -12.22 -22.96
CA PRO A 215 -12.41 -11.52 -23.88
C PRO A 215 -13.80 -12.18 -23.93
N GLY A 216 -14.84 -11.42 -23.66
CA GLY A 216 -16.23 -11.90 -23.66
C GLY A 216 -16.71 -12.62 -22.39
N LYS A 217 -15.85 -12.78 -21.36
CA LYS A 217 -16.23 -13.28 -20.03
C LYS A 217 -15.97 -12.21 -18.95
N ASN A 218 -16.96 -11.91 -18.11
CA ASN A 218 -16.82 -10.95 -17.01
C ASN A 218 -17.40 -11.48 -15.69
N CYS A 219 -17.05 -10.81 -14.59
CA CYS A 219 -17.42 -11.19 -13.23
C CYS A 219 -18.94 -11.25 -13.00
N HIS A 220 -19.75 -10.47 -13.73
CA HIS A 220 -21.20 -10.51 -13.60
C HIS A 220 -21.85 -11.74 -14.27
N GLN A 221 -21.19 -12.33 -15.26
CA GLN A 221 -21.66 -13.57 -15.88
C GLN A 221 -21.42 -14.79 -14.99
N ALA A 222 -20.45 -14.72 -14.06
CA ALA A 222 -20.21 -15.77 -13.07
C ALA A 222 -21.36 -15.90 -12.03
N VAL A 223 -22.25 -14.91 -11.95
CA VAL A 223 -23.35 -14.85 -10.97
C VAL A 223 -24.71 -15.21 -11.61
N LYS A 224 -24.73 -15.53 -12.91
CA LYS A 224 -25.97 -15.82 -13.68
C LYS A 224 -26.17 -17.31 -14.00
N SER A 225 -25.40 -18.19 -13.37
CA SER A 225 -25.49 -19.65 -13.52
C SER A 225 -26.04 -20.29 -12.26
#